data_AF-A0A353WRV8-F1
#
_entry.id   AF-A0A353WRV8-F1
#
_cell.length_a   1.000
_cell.length_b   1.000
_cell.length_c   1.000
_cell.angle_alpha   90.00
_cell.angle_beta   90.00
_cell.angle_gamma   90.00
#
_symmetry.space_group_name_H-M   'P 1'
#
loop_
_entity.id
_entity.type
_entity.pdbx_description
1 polymer ?
#
loop_
_entity_poly.entity_id
_entity_poly.type
_entity_poly.pdbx_seq_one_letter_code
_entity_poly.pdbx_strand_id
1 'polypeptide(L)'
;MDIRNLDAQKFDALADLVYCSAPLPFRLWQLPADSLRCHPYIGGWKEAEAIVLIREKYPSDSLNVGLLRRAGILSPKNCDRLAKCLIADPD
;
A
#
# COMPACT_ATOMS: atom_id res chain seq x y z
N MET A 1 -10.31 -3.52 19.99
CA MET A 1 -11.10 -4.66 20.49
C MET A 1 -10.09 -5.77 20.73
N ASP A 2 -9.69 -5.97 21.98
CA ASP A 2 -8.76 -7.05 22.36
C ASP A 2 -9.58 -8.29 22.71
N ILE A 3 -9.38 -9.38 21.97
CA ILE A 3 -9.91 -10.68 22.39
C ILE A 3 -8.93 -11.21 23.45
N ARG A 4 -9.19 -10.87 24.73
CA ARG A 4 -8.42 -11.39 25.86
C ARG A 4 -8.50 -12.93 25.86
N ASN A 5 -7.35 -13.59 25.97
CA ASN A 5 -7.21 -15.05 26.04
C ASN A 5 -7.76 -15.81 24.81
N LEU A 6 -7.49 -15.33 23.57
CA LEU A 6 -7.66 -16.15 22.37
C LEU A 6 -6.56 -17.22 22.35
N ASP A 7 -6.89 -18.41 22.86
CA ASP A 7 -6.04 -19.60 22.81
C ASP A 7 -6.38 -20.44 21.57
N ALA A 8 -5.52 -21.43 21.26
CA ALA A 8 -5.68 -22.29 20.09
C ALA A 8 -7.05 -23.00 20.06
N GLN A 9 -7.56 -23.42 21.22
CA GLN A 9 -8.84 -24.12 21.34
C GLN A 9 -10.03 -23.21 20.99
N LYS A 10 -10.02 -21.95 21.43
CA LYS A 10 -11.05 -20.97 21.05
C LYS A 10 -10.93 -20.54 19.59
N PHE A 11 -9.72 -20.46 19.06
CA PHE A 11 -9.50 -20.19 17.65
C PHE A 11 -10.09 -21.31 16.78
N ASP A 12 -9.76 -22.57 17.06
CA ASP A 12 -10.25 -23.72 16.29
C ASP A 12 -11.79 -23.83 16.32
N ALA A 13 -12.42 -23.47 17.44
CA ALA A 13 -13.87 -23.44 17.58
C ALA A 13 -14.57 -22.30 16.80
N LEU A 14 -13.81 -21.31 16.32
CA LEU A 14 -14.32 -20.13 15.59
C LEU A 14 -13.75 -20.02 14.17
N ALA A 15 -12.72 -20.80 13.83
CA ALA A 15 -11.97 -20.67 12.58
C ALA A 15 -12.82 -21.01 11.36
N ASP A 16 -13.78 -21.92 11.50
CA ASP A 16 -14.75 -22.27 10.46
C ASP A 16 -15.83 -21.20 10.25
N LEU A 17 -16.05 -20.33 11.25
CA LEU A 17 -17.00 -19.21 11.18
C LEU A 17 -16.39 -17.93 10.61
N VAL A 18 -15.06 -17.85 10.52
CA VAL A 18 -14.34 -16.64 10.09
C VAL A 18 -13.56 -16.90 8.82
N TYR A 19 -13.96 -16.25 7.73
CA TYR A 19 -13.23 -16.25 6.48
C TYR A 19 -12.45 -14.94 6.31
N CYS A 20 -11.12 -15.03 6.27
CA CYS A 20 -10.26 -13.92 5.87
C CYS A 20 -9.89 -14.08 4.39
N SER A 21 -10.49 -13.27 3.51
CA SER A 21 -10.07 -13.22 2.12
C SER A 21 -8.66 -12.64 1.99
N ALA A 22 -7.92 -13.07 0.96
CA ALA A 22 -6.67 -12.43 0.61
C ALA A 22 -6.91 -10.93 0.33
N PRO A 23 -6.08 -10.02 0.87
CA PRO A 23 -6.23 -8.60 0.62
C PRO A 23 -6.00 -8.28 -0.85
N LEU A 24 -6.77 -7.35 -1.40
CA LEU A 24 -6.56 -6.86 -2.75
C LEU A 24 -5.26 -6.02 -2.81
N PRO A 25 -4.43 -6.19 -3.85
CA PRO A 25 -3.25 -5.36 -4.03
C PRO A 25 -3.62 -3.88 -4.17
N PHE A 26 -2.85 -3.01 -3.51
CA PHE A 26 -3.02 -1.58 -3.63
C PHE A 26 -2.51 -1.10 -4.99
N ARG A 27 -3.40 -0.47 -5.76
CA ARG A 27 -3.15 -0.04 -7.14
C ARG A 27 -2.43 1.31 -7.21
N LEU A 28 -1.22 1.37 -6.65
CA LEU A 28 -0.40 2.59 -6.57
C LEU A 28 -0.24 3.30 -7.91
N TRP A 29 -0.05 2.55 -8.99
CA TRP A 29 0.22 3.09 -10.32
C TRP A 29 -1.03 3.36 -11.15
N GLN A 30 -2.22 2.97 -10.70
CA GLN A 30 -3.45 3.16 -11.49
C GLN A 30 -4.37 4.20 -10.85
N LEU A 31 -4.37 4.30 -9.53
CA LEU A 31 -5.27 5.19 -8.79
C LEU A 31 -4.99 6.67 -9.03
N PRO A 32 -6.04 7.52 -9.03
CA PRO A 32 -5.87 8.97 -9.08
C PRO A 32 -5.34 9.52 -7.75
N ALA A 33 -4.75 10.73 -7.79
CA ALA A 33 -4.18 11.40 -6.61
C ALA A 33 -5.16 11.46 -5.41
N ASP A 34 -6.44 11.70 -5.69
CA ASP A 34 -7.51 11.70 -4.69
C ASP A 34 -7.66 10.41 -3.89
N SER A 35 -7.40 9.26 -4.53
CA SER A 35 -7.44 7.96 -3.87
C SER A 35 -6.09 7.62 -3.23
N LEU A 36 -4.98 8.04 -3.86
CA LEU A 36 -3.64 7.83 -3.34
C LEU A 36 -3.42 8.51 -1.99
N ARG A 37 -3.90 9.75 -1.80
CA ARG A 37 -3.77 10.49 -0.53
C ARG A 37 -4.45 9.82 0.67
N CYS A 38 -5.39 8.89 0.42
CA CYS A 38 -6.06 8.15 1.49
C CYS A 38 -5.17 7.04 2.07
N HIS A 39 -4.07 6.69 1.40
CA HIS A 39 -3.19 5.64 1.86
C HIS A 39 -2.31 6.15 3.02
N PRO A 40 -2.19 5.42 4.15
CA PRO A 40 -1.52 5.90 5.37
C PRO A 40 -0.06 6.33 5.22
N TYR A 41 0.63 5.80 4.19
CA TYR A 41 2.05 6.07 3.94
C TYR A 41 2.29 6.98 2.74
N ILE A 42 1.24 7.25 1.95
CA ILE A 42 1.27 8.34 0.99
C ILE A 42 0.98 9.59 1.81
N GLY A 43 1.74 10.65 1.58
CA GLY A 43 1.65 11.86 2.39
C GLY A 43 0.34 12.62 2.16
N GLY A 44 0.45 13.92 1.95
CA GLY A 44 -0.69 14.74 1.57
C GLY A 44 -0.97 14.74 0.07
N TRP A 45 -1.66 15.79 -0.35
CA TRP A 45 -2.00 16.04 -1.75
C TRP A 45 -0.78 16.11 -2.66
N LYS A 46 0.30 16.75 -2.20
CA LYS A 46 1.52 16.99 -2.99
C LYS A 46 2.20 15.69 -3.38
N GLU A 47 2.31 14.76 -2.44
CA GLU A 47 2.94 13.46 -2.68
C GLU A 47 2.10 12.60 -3.62
N ALA A 48 0.78 12.65 -3.47
CA ALA A 48 -0.15 11.95 -4.35
C ALA A 48 -0.09 12.47 -5.80
N GLU A 49 -0.09 13.79 -6.02
CA GLU A 49 0.08 14.38 -7.35
C GLU A 49 1.46 14.04 -7.95
N ALA A 50 2.52 14.10 -7.16
CA ALA A 50 3.85 13.77 -7.62
C ALA A 50 3.98 12.29 -8.08
N ILE A 51 3.26 11.36 -7.44
CA ILE A 51 3.20 9.95 -7.90
C ILE A 51 2.53 9.85 -9.27
N VAL A 52 1.42 10.57 -9.49
CA VAL A 52 0.74 10.63 -10.80
C VAL A 52 1.66 11.20 -11.87
N LEU A 53 2.40 12.27 -11.57
CA LEU A 53 3.37 12.86 -12.49
C LEU A 53 4.54 11.92 -12.82
N ILE A 54 5.05 11.16 -11.85
CA ILE A 54 6.09 10.15 -12.10
C ILE A 54 5.58 9.10 -13.06
N ARG A 55 4.36 8.59 -12.84
CA ARG A 55 3.74 7.58 -13.69
C ARG A 55 3.64 8.04 -15.14
N GLU A 56 3.26 9.30 -15.36
CA GLU A 56 3.13 9.85 -16.72
C GLU A 56 4.48 10.08 -17.41
N LYS A 57 5.54 10.30 -16.62
CA LYS A 57 6.87 10.64 -17.14
C LYS A 57 7.75 9.42 -17.44
N TYR A 58 7.53 8.31 -16.74
CA TYR A 58 8.41 7.14 -16.78
C TYR A 58 7.68 5.91 -17.30
N PRO A 59 8.35 5.03 -18.06
CA PRO A 59 7.75 3.79 -18.52
C PRO A 59 7.46 2.84 -17.36
N SER A 60 6.45 2.00 -17.51
CA SER A 60 5.92 1.05 -16.51
C SER A 60 7.00 0.21 -15.85
N ASP A 61 7.94 -0.35 -16.64
CA ASP A 61 9.06 -1.17 -16.15
C ASP A 61 9.97 -0.47 -15.13
N SER A 62 10.00 0.86 -15.15
CA SER A 62 10.83 1.66 -14.25
C SER A 62 10.09 2.12 -12.99
N LEU A 63 8.76 1.93 -12.93
CA LEU A 63 7.92 2.35 -11.82
C LEU A 63 8.08 1.37 -10.65
N ASN A 64 8.77 1.83 -9.60
CA ASN A 64 8.91 1.12 -8.35
C ASN A 64 9.02 2.10 -7.17
N VAL A 65 8.85 1.60 -5.95
CA VAL A 65 8.98 2.41 -4.72
C VAL A 65 10.38 3.03 -4.60
N GLY A 66 11.41 2.38 -5.15
CA GLY A 66 12.77 2.92 -5.21
C GLY A 66 12.90 4.18 -6.09
N LEU A 67 12.11 4.30 -7.16
CA LEU A 67 12.03 5.51 -7.97
C LEU A 67 11.40 6.66 -7.17
N LEU A 68 10.33 6.40 -6.42
CA LEU A 68 9.69 7.40 -5.56
C LEU A 68 10.64 7.92 -4.48
N ARG A 69 11.47 7.02 -3.91
CA ARG A 69 12.52 7.37 -2.96
C ARG A 69 13.59 8.25 -3.60
N ARG A 70 14.07 7.87 -4.79
CA ARG A 70 15.11 8.63 -5.54
C ARG A 70 14.61 10.00 -6.00
N ALA A 71 13.33 10.10 -6.36
CA ALA A 71 12.69 11.35 -6.72
C ALA A 71 12.38 12.27 -5.52
N GLY A 72 12.57 11.78 -4.28
CA GLY A 72 12.31 12.55 -3.06
C GLY A 72 10.82 12.83 -2.80
N ILE A 73 9.93 12.03 -3.39
CA ILE A 73 8.47 12.25 -3.28
C ILE A 73 7.93 11.83 -1.94
N LEU A 74 8.45 10.72 -1.40
CA LEU A 74 8.10 10.20 -0.10
C LEU A 74 9.33 10.18 0.80
N SER A 75 9.11 10.34 2.11
CA SER A 75 10.19 10.19 3.09
C SER A 75 10.76 8.75 3.04
N PRO A 76 12.06 8.55 3.34
CA PRO A 76 12.66 7.22 3.33
C PRO A 76 11.91 6.20 4.19
N LYS A 77 11.44 6.64 5.36
CA LYS A 77 10.63 5.83 6.29
C LYS A 77 9.30 5.39 5.68
N ASN A 78 8.62 6.27 4.92
CA ASN A 78 7.38 5.93 4.26
C ASN A 78 7.63 5.01 3.06
N CYS A 79 8.71 5.21 2.30
CA CYS A 79 9.12 4.27 1.25
C CYS A 79 9.37 2.86 1.81
N ASP A 80 10.11 2.75 2.92
CA ASP A 80 10.42 1.45 3.53
C ASP A 80 9.16 0.75 4.07
N ARG A 81 8.13 1.50 4.46
CA ARG A 81 6.82 0.96 4.85
C ARG A 81 5.99 0.57 3.64
N LEU A 82 5.95 1.41 2.61
CA LEU A 82 5.22 1.17 1.38
C LEU A 82 5.77 -0.05 0.63
N ALA A 83 7.09 -0.26 0.65
CA ALA A 83 7.73 -1.44 0.08
C ALA A 83 7.31 -2.78 0.73
N LYS A 84 6.70 -2.75 1.92
CA LYS A 84 6.14 -3.93 2.60
C LYS A 84 4.66 -4.14 2.31
N CYS A 85 4.00 -3.17 1.68
CA CYS A 85 2.61 -3.29 1.29
C CYS A 85 2.48 -4.19 0.06
N LEU A 86 1.33 -4.83 -0.07
CA LEU A 86 0.95 -5.54 -1.29
C LEU A 86 0.58 -4.49 -2.34
N ILE A 87 1.47 -4.21 -3.29
CA ILE A 87 1.28 -3.23 -4.36
C ILE A 87 1.04 -3.98 -5.67
N ALA A 88 0.07 -3.53 -6.46
CA ALA A 88 -0.16 -4.06 -7.80
C ALA A 88 0.97 -3.62 -8.74
N ASP A 89 1.34 -4.49 -9.68
CA ASP A 89 2.30 -4.13 -10.72
C ASP A 89 1.78 -2.95 -11.56
N PRO A 90 2.69 -2.10 -12.06
CA PRO A 90 2.35 -1.07 -13.05
C PRO A 90 1.93 -1.75 -14.38
N ASP A 91 0.87 -1.26 -15.01
CA ASP A 91 0.40 -1.74 -16.33
C ASP A 91 1.35 -1.38 -17.47
#